data_AF-A0A0N4YJP8-F1
#
_entry.id   AF-A0A0N4YJP8-F1
#
_cell.length_a   1.000
_cell.length_b   1.000
_cell.length_c   1.000
_cell.angle_alpha   90.00
_cell.angle_beta   90.00
_cell.angle_gamma   90.00
#
_symmetry.space_group_name_H-M   'P 1'
#
loop_
_entity.id
_entity.type
_entity.pdbx_description
1 polymer ?
#
loop_
_entity_poly.entity_id
_entity_poly.type
_entity_poly.pdbx_seq_one_letter_code
_entity_poly.pdbx_strand_id
1 'polypeptide(L)'
;MVSLEDRSAVVALFKRGLSVSSISKSLKLHRVQVHRVIKRLEEPGEITNRPRGRPQRSARTPALRKAVRDKVTRNPARSIRKLAKEHNVSYTTMHRLIRDDLKLHPYKFAKGHQLTDEMKTSRLEKCRRMVALTRGDKLDRILFTDEKIFTVEPLQNAQNQRELLPKGSQRAVNIGRTHFPQSLMVWS
;
A
#
# COMPACT_ATOMS: atom_id res chain seq x y z
N MET A 1 -20.30 -25.27 16.18
CA MET A 1 -18.99 -25.31 16.88
C MET A 1 -19.30 -25.03 18.34
N VAL A 2 -18.81 -25.83 19.29
CA VAL A 2 -19.16 -25.67 20.72
C VAL A 2 -18.69 -24.30 21.22
N SER A 3 -19.54 -23.54 21.91
CA SER A 3 -19.19 -22.21 22.43
C SER A 3 -18.06 -22.32 23.48
N LEU A 4 -17.44 -21.20 23.87
CA LEU A 4 -16.42 -21.22 24.92
C LEU A 4 -17.05 -21.55 26.29
N GLU A 5 -18.24 -21.02 26.54
CA GLU A 5 -19.03 -21.24 27.77
C GLU A 5 -19.39 -22.72 27.94
N ASP A 6 -19.89 -23.36 26.89
CA ASP A 6 -20.21 -24.79 26.88
C ASP A 6 -18.98 -25.66 27.14
N ARG A 7 -17.80 -25.27 26.63
CA ARG A 7 -16.55 -26.01 26.88
C ARG A 7 -16.12 -25.87 28.33
N SER A 8 -16.20 -24.67 28.90
CA SER A 8 -15.90 -24.43 30.32
C SER A 8 -16.85 -25.22 31.22
N ALA A 9 -18.14 -25.27 30.88
CA ALA A 9 -19.13 -26.07 31.59
C ALA A 9 -18.82 -27.58 31.51
N VAL A 10 -18.46 -28.10 30.32
CA VAL A 10 -18.01 -29.49 30.16
C VAL A 10 -16.80 -29.79 31.04
N VAL A 11 -15.79 -28.91 31.06
CA VAL A 11 -14.58 -29.09 31.87
C VAL A 11 -14.89 -29.06 33.37
N ALA A 12 -15.75 -28.15 33.82
CA ALA A 12 -16.15 -28.06 35.22
C ALA A 12 -16.90 -29.32 35.69
N LEU A 13 -17.84 -29.83 34.87
CA LEU A 13 -18.58 -31.06 35.19
C LEU A 13 -17.69 -32.31 35.11
N PHE A 14 -16.74 -32.35 34.17
CA PHE A 14 -15.78 -33.43 34.06
C PHE A 14 -14.83 -33.48 35.28
N LYS A 15 -14.32 -32.32 35.73
CA LYS A 15 -13.51 -32.22 36.97
C LYS A 15 -14.28 -32.62 38.23
N ARG A 16 -15.62 -32.49 38.23
CA ARG A 16 -16.51 -32.96 39.31
C ARG A 16 -16.79 -34.48 39.25
N GLY A 17 -16.19 -35.21 38.31
CA GLY A 17 -16.30 -36.67 38.20
C GLY A 17 -17.58 -37.15 37.50
N LEU A 18 -18.33 -36.28 36.82
CA LEU A 18 -19.53 -36.69 36.10
C LEU A 18 -19.17 -37.50 34.84
N SER A 19 -19.98 -38.53 34.56
CA SER A 19 -19.83 -39.31 33.32
C SER A 19 -20.09 -38.48 32.07
N VAL A 20 -19.43 -38.81 30.96
CA VAL A 20 -19.62 -38.16 29.65
C VAL A 20 -21.09 -38.19 29.20
N SER A 21 -21.81 -39.26 29.54
CA SER A 21 -23.24 -39.41 29.24
C SER A 21 -24.09 -38.39 30.01
N SER A 22 -23.81 -38.22 31.30
CA SER A 22 -24.49 -37.24 32.16
C SER A 22 -24.21 -35.80 31.70
N ILE A 23 -22.96 -35.50 31.33
CA ILE A 23 -22.55 -34.18 30.82
C ILE A 23 -23.25 -33.87 29.50
N SER A 24 -23.28 -34.84 28.58
CA SER A 24 -23.94 -34.72 27.28
C SER A 24 -25.44 -34.41 27.43
N LYS A 25 -26.13 -35.12 28.33
CA LYS A 25 -27.55 -34.90 28.62
C LYS A 25 -27.79 -33.54 29.30
N SER A 26 -26.97 -33.19 30.29
CA SER A 26 -27.11 -31.94 31.07
C SER A 26 -26.88 -30.70 30.22
N LEU A 27 -25.89 -30.71 29.31
CA LEU A 27 -25.55 -29.57 28.45
C LEU A 27 -26.21 -29.65 27.08
N LYS A 28 -27.03 -30.67 26.81
CA LYS A 28 -27.65 -30.96 25.50
C LYS A 28 -26.63 -30.94 24.34
N LEU A 29 -25.40 -31.39 24.62
CA LEU A 29 -24.32 -31.49 23.64
C LEU A 29 -24.22 -32.92 23.10
N HIS A 30 -23.84 -33.06 21.83
CA HIS A 30 -23.61 -34.40 21.27
C HIS A 30 -22.41 -35.07 21.95
N ARG A 31 -22.47 -36.38 22.24
CA ARG A 31 -21.41 -37.11 22.96
C ARG A 31 -20.02 -36.91 22.36
N VAL A 32 -19.93 -36.88 21.03
CA VAL A 32 -18.66 -36.62 20.30
C VAL A 32 -18.08 -35.23 20.60
N GLN A 33 -18.93 -34.22 20.82
CA GLN A 33 -18.49 -32.88 21.18
C GLN A 33 -17.87 -32.87 22.58
N VAL A 34 -18.51 -33.53 23.55
CA VAL A 34 -18.00 -33.67 24.92
C VAL A 34 -16.65 -34.41 24.92
N HIS A 35 -16.55 -35.54 24.20
CA HIS A 35 -15.28 -36.27 24.05
C HIS A 35 -14.17 -35.42 23.40
N ARG A 36 -14.48 -34.62 22.38
CA ARG A 36 -13.50 -33.72 21.74
C ARG A 36 -13.01 -32.61 22.67
N VAL A 37 -13.81 -32.20 23.65
CA VAL A 37 -13.45 -31.19 24.66
C VAL A 37 -12.59 -31.83 25.75
N ILE A 38 -12.96 -33.02 26.24
CA ILE A 38 -12.18 -33.77 27.23
C ILE A 38 -10.80 -34.15 26.67
N LYS A 39 -10.75 -34.72 25.45
CA LYS A 39 -9.49 -35.03 24.78
C LYS A 39 -8.60 -33.78 24.59
N ARG A 40 -9.23 -32.61 24.38
CA ARG A 40 -8.55 -31.32 24.32
C ARG A 40 -8.14 -30.76 25.68
N LEU A 41 -8.69 -31.24 26.79
CA LEU A 41 -8.20 -30.91 28.12
C LEU A 41 -6.99 -31.77 28.47
N GLU A 42 -7.04 -33.06 28.13
CA GLU A 42 -6.00 -34.05 28.46
C GLU A 42 -4.70 -33.89 27.65
N GLU A 43 -4.77 -33.64 26.34
CA GLU A 43 -3.54 -33.56 25.51
C GLU A 43 -2.75 -32.23 25.69
N PRO A 44 -3.37 -31.05 25.56
CA PRO A 44 -2.68 -29.74 25.58
C PRO A 44 -2.96 -28.89 26.84
N GLY A 45 -3.87 -29.30 27.74
CA GLY A 45 -4.30 -28.49 28.89
C GLY A 45 -5.19 -27.27 28.57
N GLU A 46 -5.45 -26.97 27.29
CA GLU A 46 -6.13 -25.74 26.85
C GLU A 46 -7.58 -25.97 26.38
N ILE A 47 -8.49 -25.10 26.84
CA ILE A 47 -9.94 -25.13 26.50
C ILE A 47 -10.22 -24.42 25.15
N THR A 48 -9.26 -23.65 24.65
CA THR A 48 -9.38 -22.83 23.45
C THR A 48 -9.30 -23.68 22.18
N ASN A 49 -9.68 -23.09 21.04
CA ASN A 49 -9.48 -23.77 19.77
C ASN A 49 -8.00 -23.69 19.38
N ARG A 50 -7.43 -24.80 18.89
CA ARG A 50 -6.11 -24.77 18.25
C ARG A 50 -6.13 -23.72 17.13
N PRO A 51 -5.08 -22.89 17.01
CA PRO A 51 -4.98 -21.97 15.89
C PRO A 51 -5.09 -22.78 14.59
N ARG A 52 -6.04 -22.41 13.73
CA ARG A 52 -6.16 -23.03 12.40
C ARG A 52 -4.92 -22.63 11.61
N GLY A 53 -4.06 -23.60 11.32
CA GLY A 53 -2.81 -23.35 10.60
C GLY A 53 -3.08 -22.90 9.16
N ARG A 54 -2.64 -21.69 8.82
CA ARG A 54 -2.35 -21.34 7.43
C ARG A 54 -0.90 -21.77 7.16
N PRO A 55 -0.60 -22.42 6.02
CA PRO A 55 0.78 -22.69 5.65
C PRO A 55 1.62 -21.41 5.70
N GLN A 56 2.84 -21.52 6.23
CA GLN A 56 3.79 -20.42 6.22
C GLN A 56 4.00 -19.92 4.80
N ARG A 57 4.06 -18.60 4.62
CA ARG A 57 4.25 -18.00 3.29
C ARG A 57 5.67 -18.31 2.81
N SER A 58 5.82 -19.28 1.91
CA SER A 58 7.12 -19.74 1.40
C SER A 58 7.88 -18.66 0.61
N ALA A 59 7.18 -17.91 -0.24
CA ALA A 59 7.84 -17.00 -1.19
C ALA A 59 8.05 -15.57 -0.69
N ARG A 60 7.46 -15.17 0.45
CA ARG A 60 7.55 -13.80 1.02
C ARG A 60 8.21 -13.83 2.38
N THR A 61 9.45 -14.31 2.39
CA THR A 61 10.24 -14.44 3.62
C THR A 61 10.58 -13.06 4.21
N PRO A 62 10.77 -12.96 5.54
CA PRO A 62 11.23 -11.73 6.19
C PRO A 62 12.55 -11.21 5.61
N ALA A 63 13.47 -12.11 5.25
CA ALA A 63 14.75 -11.77 4.62
C ALA A 63 14.56 -11.09 3.26
N LEU A 64 13.69 -11.65 2.39
CA LEU A 64 13.37 -11.03 1.10
C LEU A 64 12.72 -9.65 1.30
N ARG A 65 11.80 -9.53 2.27
CA ARG A 65 11.14 -8.25 2.58
C ARG A 65 12.15 -7.17 2.97
N LYS A 66 13.15 -7.52 3.79
CA LYS A 66 14.23 -6.60 4.18
C LYS A 66 15.08 -6.21 2.96
N ALA A 67 15.56 -7.19 2.20
CA ALA A 67 16.40 -6.94 1.03
C ALA A 67 15.72 -6.07 -0.04
N VAL A 68 14.44 -6.31 -0.32
CA VAL A 68 13.66 -5.49 -1.27
C VAL A 68 13.45 -4.08 -0.72
N ARG A 69 13.14 -3.94 0.58
CA ARG A 69 13.01 -2.61 1.21
C ARG A 69 14.29 -1.81 1.03
N ASP A 70 15.45 -2.37 1.38
CA ASP A 70 16.73 -1.68 1.31
C ASP A 70 17.12 -1.29 -0.13
N LYS A 71 16.70 -2.08 -1.13
CA LYS A 71 16.89 -1.74 -2.55
C LYS A 71 15.97 -0.61 -3.00
N VAL A 72 14.71 -0.62 -2.58
CA VAL A 72 13.75 0.42 -2.95
C VAL A 72 14.08 1.74 -2.26
N THR A 73 14.56 1.71 -1.01
CA THR A 73 15.06 2.91 -0.31
C THR A 73 16.26 3.53 -1.04
N ARG A 74 17.17 2.72 -1.58
CA ARG A 74 18.31 3.20 -2.38
C ARG A 74 17.92 3.77 -3.73
N ASN A 75 16.95 3.16 -4.41
CA ASN A 75 16.46 3.63 -5.70
C ASN A 75 14.96 3.35 -5.82
N PRO A 76 14.09 4.34 -5.58
CA PRO A 76 12.64 4.16 -5.63
C PRO A 76 12.13 3.99 -7.06
N ALA A 77 12.89 4.38 -8.08
CA ALA A 77 12.51 4.28 -9.49
C ALA A 77 12.70 2.87 -10.10
N ARG A 78 13.10 1.89 -9.29
CA ARG A 78 13.43 0.54 -9.76
C ARG A 78 12.17 -0.25 -10.15
N SER A 79 12.22 -0.88 -11.32
CA SER A 79 11.12 -1.70 -11.83
C SER A 79 10.89 -2.95 -10.98
N ILE A 80 9.62 -3.22 -10.66
CA ILE A 80 9.17 -4.44 -9.97
C ILE A 80 9.63 -5.71 -10.73
N ARG A 81 9.63 -5.68 -12.07
CA ARG A 81 10.10 -6.82 -12.88
C ARG A 81 11.59 -7.08 -12.71
N LYS A 82 12.40 -6.02 -12.63
CA LYS A 82 13.85 -6.16 -12.38
C LYS A 82 14.10 -6.73 -10.97
N LEU A 83 13.40 -6.22 -9.95
CA LEU A 83 13.47 -6.77 -8.59
C LEU A 83 13.07 -8.25 -8.55
N ALA A 84 12.00 -8.62 -9.25
CA ALA A 84 11.55 -10.01 -9.34
C ALA A 84 12.64 -10.93 -9.93
N LYS A 85 13.25 -10.52 -11.05
CA LYS A 85 14.35 -11.25 -11.70
C LYS A 85 15.58 -11.37 -10.82
N GLU A 86 15.98 -10.29 -10.14
CA GLU A 86 17.15 -10.28 -9.25
C GLU A 86 17.00 -11.21 -8.04
N HIS A 87 15.78 -11.40 -7.56
CA HIS A 87 15.50 -12.24 -6.39
C HIS A 87 14.96 -13.63 -6.77
N ASN A 88 14.90 -13.98 -8.07
CA ASN A 88 14.36 -15.24 -8.58
C ASN A 88 12.93 -15.53 -8.07
N VAL A 89 12.10 -14.48 -8.01
CA VAL A 89 10.70 -14.56 -7.56
C VAL A 89 9.77 -14.16 -8.71
N SER A 90 8.58 -14.75 -8.76
CA SER A 90 7.58 -14.35 -9.74
C SER A 90 7.18 -12.87 -9.59
N TYR A 91 6.85 -12.22 -10.70
CA TYR A 91 6.37 -10.84 -10.70
C TYR A 91 5.18 -10.63 -9.76
N THR A 92 4.22 -11.55 -9.73
CA THR A 92 3.02 -11.46 -8.88
C THR A 92 3.36 -11.47 -7.40
N THR A 93 4.32 -12.30 -6.99
CA THR A 93 4.78 -12.38 -5.61
C THR A 93 5.54 -11.11 -5.21
N MET A 94 6.42 -10.60 -6.08
CA MET A 94 7.13 -9.35 -5.84
C MET A 94 6.16 -8.16 -5.75
N HIS A 95 5.16 -8.10 -6.65
CA HIS A 95 4.13 -7.08 -6.62
C HIS A 95 3.31 -7.13 -5.32
N ARG A 96 2.89 -8.32 -4.86
CA ARG A 96 2.21 -8.50 -3.57
C ARG A 96 3.09 -8.10 -2.39
N LEU A 97 4.38 -8.43 -2.43
CA LEU A 97 5.31 -8.02 -1.38
C LEU A 97 5.41 -6.49 -1.29
N ILE A 98 5.52 -5.80 -2.42
CA ILE A 98 5.62 -4.35 -2.48
C ILE A 98 4.31 -3.68 -2.05
N ARG A 99 3.16 -4.13 -2.56
CA ARG A 99 1.85 -3.52 -2.28
C ARG A 99 1.33 -3.88 -0.89
N ASP A 100 1.36 -5.16 -0.51
CA ASP A 100 0.68 -5.65 0.70
C ASP A 100 1.59 -5.57 1.92
N ASP A 101 2.87 -5.97 1.77
CA ASP A 101 3.78 -6.08 2.92
C ASP A 101 4.62 -4.82 3.13
N LEU A 102 5.01 -4.10 2.05
CA LEU A 102 5.74 -2.84 2.14
C LEU A 102 4.83 -1.60 2.02
N LYS A 103 3.58 -1.75 1.57
CA LYS A 103 2.61 -0.65 1.37
C LYS A 103 3.14 0.47 0.47
N LEU A 104 3.89 0.10 -0.57
CA LEU A 104 4.43 1.01 -1.56
C LEU A 104 3.61 0.95 -2.85
N HIS A 105 3.48 2.11 -3.49
CA HIS A 105 2.70 2.28 -4.70
C HIS A 105 3.50 2.98 -5.80
N PRO A 106 3.30 2.61 -7.07
CA PRO A 106 4.01 3.21 -8.19
C PRO A 106 3.39 4.56 -8.59
N TYR A 107 3.99 5.66 -8.16
CA TYR A 107 3.58 7.02 -8.51
C TYR A 107 4.30 7.54 -9.75
N LYS A 108 3.60 8.36 -10.54
CA LYS A 108 4.21 9.12 -11.63
C LYS A 108 4.95 10.34 -11.06
N PHE A 109 6.03 10.72 -11.71
CA PHE A 109 6.66 12.01 -11.48
C PHE A 109 5.67 13.13 -11.78
N ALA A 110 5.44 14.01 -10.81
CA ALA A 110 4.80 15.29 -11.08
C ALA A 110 5.89 16.31 -11.36
N LYS A 111 5.76 17.02 -12.48
CA LYS A 111 6.54 18.21 -12.77
C LYS A 111 5.72 19.40 -12.31
N GLY A 112 6.33 20.28 -11.53
CA GLY A 112 5.68 21.50 -11.04
C GLY A 112 6.71 22.43 -10.43
N HIS A 113 6.43 23.72 -10.37
CA HIS A 113 7.27 24.65 -9.63
C HIS A 113 6.95 24.56 -8.13
N GLN A 114 7.97 24.57 -7.28
CA GLN A 114 7.76 24.66 -5.83
C GLN A 114 7.29 26.09 -5.52
N LEU A 115 6.02 26.25 -5.16
CA LEU A 115 5.45 27.56 -4.87
C LEU A 115 5.71 27.95 -3.41
N THR A 116 6.33 29.11 -3.20
CA THR A 116 6.38 29.77 -1.88
C THR A 116 5.00 30.31 -1.51
N ASP A 117 4.78 30.62 -0.24
CA ASP A 117 3.48 31.14 0.21
C ASP A 117 3.18 32.52 -0.41
N GLU A 118 4.20 33.35 -0.61
CA GLU A 118 4.11 34.62 -1.34
C GLU A 118 3.72 34.41 -2.82
N MET A 119 4.28 33.39 -3.48
CA MET A 119 3.87 33.05 -4.85
C MET A 119 2.41 32.60 -4.89
N LYS A 120 1.91 31.91 -3.85
CA LYS A 120 0.51 31.49 -3.78
C LYS A 120 -0.42 32.68 -3.62
N THR A 121 -0.10 33.64 -2.75
CA THR A 121 -0.91 34.86 -2.55
C THR A 121 -0.95 35.71 -3.83
N SER A 122 0.22 35.98 -4.42
CA SER A 122 0.33 36.74 -5.66
C SER A 122 -0.43 36.08 -6.81
N ARG A 123 -0.34 34.74 -6.96
CA ARG A 123 -1.13 33.99 -7.94
C ARG A 123 -2.63 34.11 -7.69
N LEU A 124 -3.08 34.01 -6.43
CA LEU A 124 -4.50 34.11 -6.08
C LEU A 124 -5.06 35.51 -6.43
N GLU A 125 -4.31 36.56 -6.10
CA GLU A 125 -4.69 37.94 -6.45
C GLU A 125 -4.71 38.16 -7.97
N LYS A 126 -3.72 37.64 -8.70
CA LYS A 126 -3.68 37.72 -10.16
C LYS A 126 -4.87 36.99 -10.79
N CYS A 127 -5.21 35.79 -10.30
CA CYS A 127 -6.41 35.07 -10.74
C CYS A 127 -7.69 35.87 -10.48
N ARG A 128 -7.86 36.46 -9.30
CA ARG A 128 -9.04 37.30 -8.99
C ARG A 128 -9.15 38.51 -9.92
N ARG A 129 -8.02 39.17 -10.21
CA ARG A 129 -7.97 40.29 -11.18
C ARG A 129 -8.30 39.83 -12.60
N MET A 130 -7.74 38.72 -13.03
CA MET A 130 -8.04 38.15 -14.35
C MET A 130 -9.52 37.82 -14.51
N VAL A 131 -10.14 37.21 -13.49
CA VAL A 131 -11.59 36.93 -13.50
C VAL A 131 -12.41 38.21 -13.62
N ALA A 132 -12.01 39.30 -12.95
CA ALA A 132 -12.70 40.59 -13.07
C ALA A 132 -12.56 41.21 -14.47
N LEU A 133 -11.37 41.15 -15.07
CA LEU A 133 -11.08 41.66 -16.41
C LEU A 133 -11.80 40.90 -17.52
N THR A 134 -11.99 39.60 -17.31
CA THR A 134 -12.62 38.68 -18.27
C THR A 134 -14.14 38.57 -18.13
N ARG A 135 -14.79 39.37 -17.25
CA ARG A 135 -16.26 39.40 -17.16
C ARG A 135 -16.89 39.94 -18.44
N GLY A 136 -17.90 39.23 -18.98
CA GLY A 136 -18.57 39.53 -20.26
C GLY A 136 -17.74 39.09 -21.48
N ASP A 137 -18.02 39.65 -22.66
CA ASP A 137 -17.30 39.36 -23.93
C ASP A 137 -15.94 40.08 -24.05
N LYS A 138 -15.22 40.24 -22.94
CA LYS A 138 -13.91 40.92 -22.93
C LYS A 138 -12.73 39.97 -23.14
N LEU A 139 -12.98 38.66 -23.16
CA LEU A 139 -11.94 37.65 -23.41
C LEU A 139 -11.30 37.84 -24.78
N ASP A 140 -12.13 38.15 -25.79
CA ASP A 140 -11.73 38.30 -27.19
C ASP A 140 -10.80 39.51 -27.44
N ARG A 141 -10.67 40.40 -26.45
CA ARG A 141 -9.75 41.54 -26.49
C ARG A 141 -8.37 41.25 -25.88
N ILE A 142 -8.19 40.06 -25.30
CA ILE A 142 -6.94 39.67 -24.65
C ILE A 142 -6.19 38.73 -25.59
N LEU A 143 -5.07 39.20 -26.12
CA LEU A 143 -4.12 38.37 -26.84
C LEU A 143 -3.18 37.70 -25.82
N PHE A 144 -3.16 36.37 -25.81
CA PHE A 144 -2.18 35.60 -25.06
C PHE A 144 -1.05 35.21 -26.01
N THR A 145 0.17 35.62 -25.69
CA THR A 145 1.39 35.15 -26.36
C THR A 145 2.22 34.36 -25.37
N ASP A 146 2.86 33.30 -25.83
CA ASP A 146 3.79 32.52 -25.00
C ASP A 146 5.03 32.11 -25.80
N GLU A 147 6.12 31.91 -25.08
CA GLU A 147 7.36 31.39 -25.63
C GLU A 147 7.52 29.93 -25.21
N LYS A 148 7.75 29.04 -26.18
CA LYS A 148 7.95 27.62 -25.89
C LYS A 148 9.28 27.11 -26.41
N ILE A 149 10.06 26.56 -25.50
CA ILE A 149 11.34 25.92 -25.81
C ILE A 149 11.13 24.42 -26.03
N PHE A 150 11.50 23.92 -27.22
CA PHE A 150 11.57 22.51 -27.56
C PHE A 150 13.03 22.04 -27.48
N THR A 151 13.31 21.06 -26.62
CA THR A 151 14.65 20.49 -26.44
C THR A 151 14.81 19.19 -27.23
N VAL A 152 15.99 18.97 -27.83
CA VAL A 152 16.28 17.78 -28.64
C VAL A 152 16.45 16.51 -27.79
N GLU A 153 16.93 16.64 -26.55
CA GLU A 153 17.16 15.49 -25.67
C GLU A 153 15.86 14.96 -25.03
N PRO A 154 15.72 13.62 -24.88
CA PRO A 154 14.56 13.02 -24.28
C PRO A 154 14.46 13.36 -22.80
N LEU A 155 13.43 14.11 -22.45
CA LEU A 155 12.97 14.24 -21.07
C LEU A 155 12.72 12.85 -20.47
N GLN A 156 12.98 12.70 -19.17
CA GLN A 156 12.42 11.59 -18.39
C GLN A 156 10.93 11.43 -18.72
N ASN A 157 10.59 10.27 -19.29
CA ASN A 157 9.23 9.96 -19.72
C ASN A 157 8.39 9.62 -18.49
N ALA A 158 7.61 10.60 -18.02
CA ALA A 158 6.72 10.48 -16.87
C ALA A 158 5.64 9.38 -17.03
N GLN A 159 5.41 8.88 -18.24
CA GLN A 159 4.50 7.76 -18.49
C GLN A 159 5.14 6.42 -18.16
N ASN A 160 6.45 6.27 -18.43
CA ASN A 160 7.20 5.02 -18.29
C ASN A 160 8.00 4.91 -17.00
N GLN A 161 8.34 6.04 -16.37
CA GLN A 161 9.13 6.07 -15.16
C GLN A 161 8.23 6.35 -13.94
N ARG A 162 8.38 5.52 -12.92
CA ARG A 162 7.57 5.57 -11.69
C ARG A 162 8.43 5.31 -10.48
N GLU A 163 8.08 5.95 -9.38
CA GLU A 163 8.72 5.73 -8.08
C GLU A 163 7.79 4.95 -7.15
N LEU A 164 8.36 3.99 -6.42
CA LEU A 164 7.66 3.25 -5.38
C LEU A 164 7.68 4.06 -4.09
N LEU A 165 6.56 4.69 -3.76
CA LEU A 165 6.43 5.53 -2.56
C LEU A 165 5.27 5.07 -1.66
N PRO A 166 5.34 5.33 -0.35
CA PRO A 166 4.20 5.18 0.54
C PRO A 166 2.98 5.99 0.09
N LYS A 167 1.79 5.57 0.52
CA LYS A 167 0.57 6.36 0.29
C LYS A 167 0.66 7.69 1.03
N GLY A 168 0.37 8.79 0.34
CA GLY A 168 0.42 10.14 0.90
C GLY A 168 1.79 10.80 0.85
N SER A 169 2.80 10.15 0.28
CA SER A 169 4.09 10.80 0.03
C SER A 169 3.92 12.01 -0.86
N GLN A 170 4.54 13.12 -0.46
CA GLN A 170 4.63 14.31 -1.29
C GLN A 170 5.31 13.94 -2.61
N ARG A 171 4.74 14.40 -3.72
CA ARG A 171 5.37 14.22 -5.03
C ARG A 171 6.59 15.13 -5.06
N ALA A 172 7.77 14.56 -4.88
CA ALA A 172 9.01 15.31 -4.96
C ALA A 172 9.18 15.82 -6.40
N VAL A 173 9.30 17.14 -6.56
CA VAL A 173 9.71 17.76 -7.81
C VAL A 173 11.22 17.91 -7.77
N ASN A 174 11.95 16.82 -7.99
CA ASN A 174 13.40 16.88 -8.01
C ASN A 174 13.90 16.56 -9.43
N ILE A 175 13.97 17.59 -10.26
CA ILE A 175 14.74 17.53 -11.50
C ILE A 175 15.66 18.75 -11.52
N GLY A 176 16.86 18.60 -10.97
CA GLY A 176 17.98 19.49 -11.27
C GLY A 176 18.48 19.16 -12.68
N ARG A 177 18.56 20.16 -13.55
CA ARG A 177 19.17 20.02 -14.88
C ARG A 177 20.61 20.53 -14.79
N THR A 178 21.56 19.72 -15.25
CA THR A 178 22.99 20.07 -15.27
C THR A 178 23.50 20.42 -16.67
N HIS A 179 22.80 20.04 -17.73
CA HIS A 179 23.16 20.37 -19.10
C HIS A 179 22.04 21.17 -19.78
N PHE A 180 22.44 22.16 -20.57
CA PHE A 180 21.58 22.93 -21.47
C PHE A 180 21.54 22.19 -22.82
N PRO A 181 20.55 21.32 -23.07
CA PRO A 181 20.43 20.64 -24.35
C PRO A 181 20.15 21.66 -25.46
N GLN A 182 20.54 21.31 -26.69
CA GLN A 182 20.18 22.10 -27.86
C GLN A 182 18.66 22.27 -27.94
N SER A 183 18.22 23.49 -28.20
CA SER A 183 16.80 23.84 -28.12
C SER A 183 16.37 24.81 -29.22
N LEU A 184 15.09 24.75 -29.56
CA LEU A 184 14.42 25.65 -30.50
C LEU A 184 13.35 26.42 -29.74
N MET A 185 13.35 27.75 -29.89
CA MET A 185 12.34 28.63 -29.32
C MET A 185 11.27 28.91 -30.37
N VAL A 186 10.01 28.65 -30.02
CA VAL A 186 8.85 28.91 -30.86
C VAL A 186 7.98 29.95 -30.17
N TRP A 187 7.53 30.91 -30.96
CA TRP A 187 6.57 31.94 -30.55
C TRP A 187 5.18 31.54 -31.06
N SER A 188 4.19 31.58 -30.18
CA SER A 188 2.78 31.34 -30.53
C SER A 188 1.86 32.30 -29.80
#